data_AF-A0AAD7MZ85-F1
#
_entry.id   AF-A0AAD7MZ85-F1
#
_cell.length_a   1.000
_cell.length_b   1.000
_cell.length_c   1.000
_cell.angle_alpha   90.00
_cell.angle_beta   90.00
_cell.angle_gamma   90.00
#
_symmetry.space_group_name_H-M   'P 1'
#
loop_
_entity.id
_entity.type
_entity.pdbx_description
1 polymer ?
#
loop_
_entity_poly.entity_id
_entity_poly.type
_entity_poly.pdbx_seq_one_letter_code
_entity_poly.pdbx_strand_id
1 'polypeptide(L)'
;EAFKYLSLHYSWYCRDAENGETAPQDVHPHKVRKTNVTRVNITQRVPYMSKEILDKPREYALLADALSDFFEVVRVSITHLLPEETKELRIYIEQLPLGASSPCAPFGGFVINIDACTDGHQDVKDKCMCLVAPLGKFTGGQL
;
A
#
# COMPACT_ATOMS: atom_id res chain seq x y z
N GLU A 1 -5.47 -27.58 7.89
CA GLU A 1 -5.87 -26.26 7.36
C GLU A 1 -4.77 -25.27 7.71
N ALA A 2 -4.47 -24.32 6.82
CA ALA A 2 -3.56 -23.23 7.15
C ALA A 2 -4.25 -22.29 8.15
N PHE A 3 -3.55 -21.90 9.21
CA PHE A 3 -4.08 -20.93 10.17
C PHE A 3 -4.35 -19.60 9.44
N LYS A 4 -5.51 -18.98 9.70
CA LYS A 4 -5.88 -17.71 9.07
C LYS A 4 -5.70 -16.59 10.09
N TYR A 5 -4.67 -15.78 9.88
CA TYR A 5 -4.45 -14.57 10.66
C TYR A 5 -5.49 -13.51 10.29
N LEU A 6 -6.04 -12.81 11.29
CA LEU A 6 -7.02 -11.77 11.04
C LEU A 6 -6.30 -10.46 10.70
N SER A 7 -6.42 -10.04 9.45
CA SER A 7 -5.84 -8.80 8.93
C SER A 7 -6.89 -7.97 8.19
N LEU A 8 -6.78 -6.65 8.32
CA LEU A 8 -7.55 -5.67 7.55
C LEU A 8 -6.57 -4.86 6.70
N HIS A 9 -6.70 -4.94 5.39
CA HIS A 9 -5.83 -4.34 4.39
C HIS A 9 -6.45 -3.09 3.75
N TYR A 10 -6.01 -1.92 4.22
CA TYR A 10 -6.44 -0.64 3.69
C TYR A 10 -5.31 0.05 2.93
N SER A 11 -5.18 -0.26 1.65
CA SER A 11 -4.09 0.29 0.83
C SER A 11 -4.52 0.75 -0.56
N TRP A 12 -3.81 1.73 -1.05
CA TRP A 12 -3.68 2.03 -2.46
C TRP A 12 -2.58 1.15 -3.04
N TYR A 13 -2.89 0.48 -4.15
CA TYR A 13 -1.90 -0.30 -4.87
C TYR A 13 -2.16 -0.29 -6.37
N CYS A 14 -1.12 -0.61 -7.13
CA CYS A 14 -1.20 -0.80 -8.57
C CYS A 14 -0.71 -2.21 -8.90
N ARG A 15 -1.56 -3.22 -8.65
CA ARG A 15 -1.19 -4.64 -8.79
C ARG A 15 -0.87 -5.02 -10.24
N ASP A 16 -1.54 -4.38 -11.17
CA ASP A 16 -1.47 -4.67 -12.60
C ASP A 16 -0.71 -3.57 -13.36
N ALA A 17 0.11 -2.77 -12.67
CA ALA A 17 1.02 -1.83 -13.32
C ALA A 17 1.90 -2.60 -14.31
N GLU A 18 1.84 -2.23 -15.58
CA GLU A 18 2.72 -2.79 -16.59
C GLU A 18 4.00 -1.96 -16.62
N ASN A 19 5.17 -2.61 -16.57
CA ASN A 19 6.43 -1.93 -16.81
C ASN A 19 6.43 -1.38 -18.25
N GLY A 20 6.63 -0.07 -18.40
CA GLY A 20 6.66 0.63 -19.67
C GLY A 20 8.01 0.65 -20.38
N GLU A 21 9.09 0.13 -19.77
CA GLU A 21 10.45 0.15 -20.33
C GLU A 21 10.55 -0.48 -21.72
N THR A 22 9.75 -1.52 -21.99
CA THR A 22 9.70 -2.21 -23.28
C THR A 22 8.44 -1.89 -24.07
N ALA A 23 7.70 -0.83 -23.71
CA ALA A 23 6.49 -0.44 -24.44
C ALA A 23 6.88 0.09 -25.84
N PRO A 24 6.14 -0.28 -26.91
CA PRO A 24 6.39 0.26 -28.24
C PRO A 24 6.18 1.77 -28.25
N GLN A 25 7.10 2.53 -28.86
CA GLN A 25 7.04 4.00 -28.88
C GLN A 25 6.09 4.55 -29.95
N ASP A 26 5.81 3.76 -30.97
CA ASP A 26 4.98 4.10 -32.13
C ASP A 26 3.52 3.63 -31.99
N VAL A 27 3.20 2.93 -30.90
CA VAL A 27 1.85 2.41 -30.62
C VAL A 27 1.22 3.20 -29.49
N HIS A 28 0.02 3.74 -29.73
CA HIS A 28 -0.76 4.42 -28.71
C HIS A 28 -0.95 3.50 -27.47
N PRO A 29 -0.72 3.96 -26.22
CA PRO A 29 -0.75 3.09 -25.03
C PRO A 29 -2.03 2.26 -24.84
N HIS A 30 -3.19 2.81 -25.24
CA HIS A 30 -4.48 2.09 -25.23
C HIS A 30 -4.53 0.88 -26.19
N LYS A 31 -3.67 0.86 -27.21
CA LYS A 31 -3.54 -0.24 -28.18
C LYS A 31 -2.48 -1.27 -27.79
N VAL A 32 -1.68 -0.99 -26.75
CA VAL A 32 -0.66 -1.90 -26.24
C VAL A 32 -1.34 -3.02 -25.45
N ARG A 33 -1.04 -4.27 -25.83
CA ARG A 33 -1.46 -5.49 -25.11
C ARG A 33 -0.26 -6.39 -24.89
N LYS A 34 -0.17 -7.03 -23.71
CA LYS A 34 0.80 -8.09 -23.47
C LYS A 34 0.51 -9.29 -24.37
N THR A 35 1.55 -9.81 -25.00
CA THR A 35 1.55 -11.11 -25.69
C THR A 35 1.59 -12.24 -24.66
N ASN A 36 0.98 -13.39 -24.98
CA ASN A 36 0.98 -14.61 -24.15
C ASN A 36 0.33 -14.47 -22.76
N VAL A 37 -0.57 -13.50 -22.56
CA VAL A 37 -1.41 -13.43 -21.35
C VAL A 37 -2.88 -13.54 -21.73
N THR A 38 -3.66 -14.19 -20.87
CA THR A 38 -5.10 -14.40 -21.08
C THR A 38 -5.94 -13.17 -20.76
N ARG A 39 -5.43 -12.24 -19.94
CA ARG A 39 -6.08 -10.97 -19.59
C ARG A 39 -5.07 -9.84 -19.45
N VAL A 40 -5.49 -8.65 -19.90
CA VAL A 40 -4.80 -7.37 -19.67
C VAL A 40 -5.81 -6.44 -19.03
N ASN A 41 -5.54 -5.98 -17.81
CA ASN A 41 -6.41 -5.05 -17.08
C ASN A 41 -6.17 -3.62 -17.55
N ILE A 42 -6.61 -3.32 -18.79
CA ILE A 42 -6.44 -2.00 -19.43
C ILE A 42 -7.02 -0.87 -18.57
N THR A 43 -8.11 -1.15 -17.84
CA THR A 43 -8.81 -0.18 -16.98
C THR A 43 -8.22 -0.02 -15.58
N GLN A 44 -7.25 -0.85 -15.17
CA GLN A 44 -6.63 -0.80 -13.83
C GLN A 44 -5.12 -0.54 -13.90
N ARG A 45 -4.68 0.26 -14.88
CA ARG A 45 -3.28 0.72 -15.02
C ARG A 45 -2.94 1.91 -14.11
N VAL A 46 -3.89 2.36 -13.29
CA VAL A 46 -3.71 3.43 -12.31
C VAL A 46 -3.79 2.84 -10.90
N PRO A 47 -3.16 3.46 -9.88
CA PRO A 47 -3.35 3.05 -8.50
C PRO A 47 -4.84 3.04 -8.14
N TYR A 48 -5.27 2.03 -7.38
CA TYR A 48 -6.65 1.91 -6.93
C TYR A 48 -6.71 1.45 -5.47
N MET A 49 -7.82 1.76 -4.82
CA MET A 49 -8.08 1.36 -3.43
C MET A 49 -8.33 -0.15 -3.33
N SER A 50 -7.90 -0.73 -2.21
CA SER A 50 -8.19 -2.13 -1.90
C SER A 50 -9.68 -2.41 -1.91
N LYS A 51 -10.04 -3.65 -2.24
CA LYS A 51 -11.42 -4.11 -2.17
C LYS A 51 -12.03 -3.88 -0.77
N GLU A 52 -11.24 -4.01 0.29
CA GLU A 52 -11.71 -3.78 1.65
C GLU A 52 -12.08 -2.33 1.91
N ILE A 53 -11.36 -1.34 1.35
CA ILE A 53 -11.78 0.07 1.42
C ILE A 53 -13.13 0.25 0.70
N LEU A 54 -13.30 -0.38 -0.47
CA LEU A 54 -14.52 -0.25 -1.27
C LEU A 54 -15.74 -0.93 -0.61
N ASP A 55 -15.53 -2.11 -0.02
CA ASP A 55 -16.58 -2.88 0.65
C ASP A 55 -16.93 -2.27 2.02
N LYS A 56 -15.97 -1.60 2.69
CA LYS A 56 -16.11 -1.08 4.05
C LYS A 56 -15.57 0.35 4.23
N PRO A 57 -16.07 1.33 3.45
CA PRO A 57 -15.53 2.69 3.45
C PRO A 57 -15.68 3.38 4.81
N ARG A 58 -16.72 3.05 5.57
CA ARG A 58 -16.94 3.60 6.91
C ARG A 58 -15.92 3.09 7.94
N GLU A 59 -15.58 1.80 7.90
CA GLU A 59 -14.58 1.23 8.81
C GLU A 59 -13.20 1.81 8.52
N TYR A 60 -12.85 1.93 7.24
CA TYR A 60 -11.62 2.60 6.80
C TYR A 60 -11.55 4.04 7.34
N ALA A 61 -12.61 4.84 7.15
CA ALA A 61 -12.62 6.23 7.61
C ALA A 61 -12.49 6.35 9.13
N LEU A 62 -13.18 5.50 9.90
CA LEU A 62 -13.11 5.49 11.36
C LEU A 62 -11.70 5.12 11.86
N LEU A 63 -11.07 4.12 11.25
CA LEU A 63 -9.71 3.71 11.64
C LEU A 63 -8.67 4.76 11.23
N ALA A 64 -8.82 5.36 10.04
CA ALA A 64 -7.95 6.44 9.59
C ALA A 64 -8.01 7.65 10.53
N ASP A 65 -9.22 8.01 11.00
CA ASP A 65 -9.43 9.09 11.96
C ASP A 65 -8.84 8.74 13.34
N ALA A 66 -9.15 7.55 13.86
CA ALA A 66 -8.68 7.09 15.17
C ALA A 66 -7.15 6.95 15.26
N LEU A 67 -6.47 6.71 14.14
CA LEU A 67 -5.01 6.56 14.06
C LEU A 67 -4.30 7.81 13.52
N SER A 68 -5.03 8.90 13.27
CA SER A 68 -4.47 10.11 12.64
C SER A 68 -3.26 10.67 13.39
N ASP A 69 -3.36 10.84 14.71
CA ASP A 69 -2.25 11.30 15.55
C ASP A 69 -1.04 10.37 15.47
N PHE A 70 -1.28 9.05 15.47
CA PHE A 70 -0.22 8.06 15.32
C PHE A 70 0.47 8.17 13.95
N PHE A 71 -0.31 8.30 12.88
CA PHE A 71 0.24 8.49 11.53
C PHE A 71 1.05 9.77 11.41
N GLU A 72 0.63 10.85 12.08
CA GLU A 72 1.39 12.09 12.10
C GLU A 72 2.74 11.92 12.82
N VAL A 73 2.75 11.25 13.98
CA VAL A 73 4.01 10.92 14.69
C VAL A 73 4.92 10.08 13.81
N VAL A 74 4.38 9.06 13.15
CA VAL A 74 5.14 8.23 12.21
C VAL A 74 5.72 9.09 11.09
N ARG A 75 4.90 9.91 10.43
CA ARG A 75 5.30 10.77 9.31
C ARG A 75 6.45 11.68 9.70
N VAL A 76 6.34 12.37 10.83
CA VAL A 76 7.40 13.26 11.35
C VAL A 76 8.68 12.47 11.65
N SER A 77 8.54 11.32 12.31
CA SER A 77 9.67 10.47 12.70
C SER A 77 10.45 9.95 11.49
N ILE A 78 9.76 9.37 10.49
CA ILE A 78 10.43 8.82 9.31
C ILE A 78 10.97 9.91 8.38
N THR A 79 10.32 11.07 8.30
CA THR A 79 10.85 12.20 7.52
C THR A 79 12.18 12.69 8.12
N HIS A 80 12.31 12.62 9.45
CA HIS A 80 13.55 12.99 10.14
C HIS A 80 14.63 11.90 10.04
N LEU A 81 14.26 10.64 10.26
CA LEU A 81 15.21 9.52 10.35
C LEU A 81 15.62 8.97 8.97
N LEU A 82 14.69 8.97 8.01
CA LEU A 82 14.79 8.34 6.69
C LEU A 82 14.28 9.30 5.59
N PRO A 83 14.91 10.47 5.43
CA PRO A 83 14.42 11.53 4.54
C PRO A 83 14.41 11.11 3.06
N GLU A 84 15.39 10.34 2.60
CA GLU A 84 15.49 9.93 1.19
C GLU A 84 14.45 8.87 0.85
N GLU A 85 14.26 7.86 1.71
CA GLU A 85 13.23 6.84 1.56
C GLU A 85 11.84 7.46 1.61
N THR A 86 11.63 8.42 2.54
CA THR A 86 10.38 9.19 2.62
C THR A 86 10.12 9.95 1.32
N LYS A 87 11.13 10.59 0.75
CA LYS A 87 11.02 11.32 -0.53
C LYS A 87 10.68 10.37 -1.68
N GLU A 88 11.31 9.21 -1.74
CA GLU A 88 11.01 8.19 -2.77
C GLU A 88 9.56 7.71 -2.67
N LEU A 89 9.06 7.42 -1.46
CA LEU A 89 7.69 7.00 -1.24
C LEU A 89 6.67 8.10 -1.60
N ARG A 90 6.96 9.38 -1.28
CA ARG A 90 6.07 10.51 -1.58
C ARG A 90 5.76 10.64 -3.07
N ILE A 91 6.70 10.32 -3.97
CA ILE A 91 6.51 10.39 -5.42
C ILE A 91 5.31 9.53 -5.84
N TYR A 92 5.15 8.35 -5.25
CA TYR A 92 4.04 7.45 -5.56
C TYR A 92 2.70 7.94 -5.00
N ILE A 93 2.71 8.53 -3.80
CA ILE A 93 1.50 9.10 -3.19
C ILE A 93 1.00 10.32 -3.94
N GLU A 94 1.90 11.18 -4.40
CA GLU A 94 1.57 12.37 -5.20
C GLU A 94 0.97 12.01 -6.57
N GLN A 95 1.16 10.77 -7.04
CA GLN A 95 0.59 10.23 -8.27
C GLN A 95 -0.76 9.52 -8.09
N LEU A 96 -1.32 9.49 -6.87
CA LEU A 96 -2.62 8.88 -6.66
C LEU A 96 -3.72 9.61 -7.47
N PRO A 97 -4.70 8.88 -8.03
CA PRO A 97 -5.71 9.47 -8.89
C PRO A 97 -6.49 10.61 -8.20
N LEU A 98 -6.82 11.63 -8.99
CA LEU A 98 -7.67 12.76 -8.57
C LEU A 98 -7.14 13.53 -7.34
N GLY A 99 -5.83 13.51 -7.10
CA GLY A 99 -5.23 14.18 -5.94
C GLY A 99 -5.57 13.51 -4.61
N ALA A 100 -5.96 12.24 -4.64
CA ALA A 100 -6.17 11.46 -3.44
C ALA A 100 -4.88 11.37 -2.62
N SER A 101 -5.01 11.22 -1.30
CA SER A 101 -3.88 10.96 -0.40
C SER A 101 -4.21 9.78 0.50
N SER A 102 -3.18 9.03 0.85
CA SER A 102 -3.25 8.06 1.93
C SER A 102 -3.26 8.78 3.29
N PRO A 103 -4.05 8.33 4.29
CA PRO A 103 -4.06 8.90 5.63
C PRO A 103 -2.73 8.66 6.37
N CYS A 104 -1.96 7.65 5.96
CA CYS A 104 -0.64 7.33 6.50
C CYS A 104 0.49 7.74 5.54
N ALA A 105 0.28 8.77 4.70
CA ALA A 105 1.33 9.29 3.82
C ALA A 105 2.64 9.53 4.62
N PRO A 106 3.80 9.11 4.09
CA PRO A 106 4.11 8.73 2.72
C PRO A 106 3.78 7.26 2.35
N PHE A 107 3.23 6.45 3.25
CA PHE A 107 2.84 5.08 2.92
C PHE A 107 1.55 5.04 2.10
N GLY A 108 1.46 4.07 1.17
CA GLY A 108 0.28 3.88 0.31
C GLY A 108 -0.94 3.34 1.04
N GLY A 109 -0.78 2.88 2.26
CA GLY A 109 -1.83 2.27 3.06
C GLY A 109 -1.34 1.76 4.39
N PHE A 110 -2.26 1.20 5.16
CA PHE A 110 -1.97 0.57 6.44
C PHE A 110 -2.71 -0.78 6.53
N VAL A 111 -2.17 -1.65 7.37
CA VAL A 111 -2.75 -2.96 7.66
C VAL A 111 -2.92 -3.08 9.17
N ILE A 112 -4.09 -3.53 9.60
CA ILE A 112 -4.35 -3.84 11.00
C ILE A 112 -4.35 -5.36 11.16
N ASN A 113 -3.34 -5.88 11.85
CA ASN A 113 -3.28 -7.28 12.23
C ASN A 113 -3.79 -7.43 13.66
N ILE A 114 -4.87 -8.20 13.84
CA ILE A 114 -5.48 -8.47 15.14
C ILE A 114 -4.91 -9.80 15.63
N ASP A 115 -4.43 -9.83 16.88
CA ASP A 115 -3.71 -10.96 17.46
C ASP A 115 -2.57 -11.42 16.53
N ALA A 116 -1.78 -10.43 16.09
CA ALA A 116 -0.81 -10.59 15.03
C ALA A 116 0.12 -11.80 15.27
N CYS A 117 -0.05 -12.80 14.43
CA CYS A 117 0.92 -13.82 14.14
C CYS A 117 1.09 -13.83 12.62
N THR A 118 2.32 -13.92 12.14
CA THR A 118 2.61 -14.04 10.71
C THR A 118 3.76 -15.02 10.57
N ASP A 119 3.76 -15.75 9.46
CA ASP A 119 4.94 -16.52 9.10
C ASP A 119 6.02 -15.55 8.62
N GLY A 120 7.29 -15.86 8.88
CA GLY A 120 8.40 -15.02 8.42
C GLY A 120 8.37 -14.87 6.90
N HIS A 121 8.24 -13.63 6.41
CA HIS A 121 8.18 -13.32 4.99
C HIS A 121 8.77 -11.95 4.69
N GLN A 122 8.99 -11.69 3.40
CA GLN A 122 9.31 -10.37 2.88
C GLN A 122 8.11 -9.83 2.10
N ASP A 123 7.74 -8.58 2.33
CA ASP A 123 6.77 -7.87 1.51
C ASP A 123 7.39 -7.49 0.15
N VAL A 124 7.49 -8.48 -0.75
CA VAL A 124 8.12 -8.34 -2.08
C VAL A 124 7.48 -7.29 -2.98
N LYS A 125 6.35 -6.72 -2.58
CA LYS A 125 5.62 -5.68 -3.32
C LYS A 125 5.85 -4.27 -2.77
N ASP A 126 6.48 -4.15 -1.61
CA ASP A 126 6.84 -2.85 -1.07
C ASP A 126 8.06 -2.31 -1.80
N LYS A 127 8.07 -0.98 -1.97
CA LYS A 127 9.06 -0.32 -2.82
C LYS A 127 10.43 -0.22 -2.15
N CYS A 128 10.47 0.22 -0.89
CA CYS A 128 11.72 0.40 -0.15
C CYS A 128 11.58 0.08 1.33
N MET A 129 10.52 0.55 2.00
CA MET A 129 10.31 0.32 3.43
C MET A 129 8.83 0.18 3.79
N CYS A 130 8.58 -0.59 4.85
CA CYS A 130 7.34 -0.63 5.59
C CYS A 130 7.59 -0.30 7.07
N LEU A 131 6.55 0.07 7.80
CA LEU A 131 6.63 0.31 9.24
C LEU A 131 5.69 -0.65 9.96
N VAL A 132 6.25 -1.41 10.89
CA VAL A 132 5.50 -2.29 11.79
C VAL A 132 5.50 -1.66 13.18
N ALA A 133 4.30 -1.38 13.69
CA ALA A 133 4.13 -0.83 15.03
C ALA A 133 3.16 -1.73 15.83
N PRO A 134 3.66 -2.47 16.84
CA PRO A 134 2.78 -3.25 17.69
C PRO A 134 2.08 -2.33 18.69
N LEU A 135 0.75 -2.44 18.76
CA LEU A 135 -0.09 -1.63 19.65
C LEU A 135 -0.72 -2.54 20.72
N GLY A 136 -0.42 -2.26 21.99
CA GLY A 136 -1.01 -2.97 23.13
C GLY A 136 0.02 -3.35 24.19
N LYS A 137 -0.40 -4.23 25.11
CA LYS A 137 0.47 -4.82 26.13
C LYS A 137 0.64 -6.29 25.82
N PHE A 138 1.87 -6.71 25.59
CA PHE A 138 2.23 -8.08 25.27
C PHE A 138 3.59 -8.43 25.88
N THR A 139 3.89 -9.72 25.93
CA THR A 139 5.20 -10.25 26.35
C THR A 139 5.77 -11.05 25.19
N GLY A 140 7.02 -10.80 24.81
CA GLY A 140 7.62 -11.34 23.58
C GLY A 140 7.28 -10.48 22.36
N GLY A 141 7.19 -11.11 21.18
CA GLY A 141 6.82 -10.41 19.94
C GLY A 141 8.00 -9.74 19.22
N GLN A 142 9.18 -10.34 19.32
CA GLN A 142 10.34 -9.92 18.54
C GLN A 142 10.05 -10.09 17.04
N LEU A 143 10.45 -9.09 16.24
CA LEU A 143 10.44 -9.11 14.78
C LEU A 143 11.73 -9.73 14.25
#